data_AF-A0A7W9YII0-F1
#
_entry.id   AF-A0A7W9YII0-F1
#
_cell.length_a   1.000
_cell.length_b   1.000
_cell.length_c   1.000
_cell.angle_alpha   90.00
_cell.angle_beta   90.00
_cell.angle_gamma   90.00
#
_symmetry.space_group_name_H-M   'P 1'
#
loop_
_entity.id
_entity.type
_entity.pdbx_description
1 polymer ?
#
loop_
_entity_poly.entity_id
_entity_poly.type
_entity_poly.pdbx_seq_one_letter_code
_entity_poly.pdbx_strand_id
1 'polypeptide(L)' 'MGKHGGVDCSMCNGTGKVTVSRDGTQEERPCSGCRGTGKV' A
#
# COMPACT_ATOMS: atom_id res chain seq x y z
N MET A 1 14.13 -22.69 -1.23
CA MET A 1 13.63 -21.38 -1.69
C MET A 1 12.41 -21.06 -0.84
N GLY A 2 12.60 -20.34 0.28
CA GLY A 2 11.53 -20.13 1.25
C GLY A 2 10.78 -18.83 0.98
N LYS A 3 9.47 -18.84 1.30
CA LYS A 3 8.53 -17.71 1.44
C LYS A 3 7.64 -17.43 0.21
N HIS A 4 6.56 -18.22 0.10
CA HIS A 4 5.29 -17.74 -0.50
C HIS A 4 4.55 -16.81 0.48
N GLY A 5 5.22 -15.79 0.99
CA GLY A 5 4.54 -14.64 1.58
C GLY A 5 4.34 -13.66 0.44
N GLY A 6 3.09 -13.28 0.15
CA GLY A 6 2.73 -12.42 -0.99
C GLY A 6 3.69 -11.27 -1.21
N VAL A 7 3.91 -10.94 -2.48
CA VAL A 7 4.91 -9.93 -2.89
C VAL A 7 4.46 -8.59 -2.32
N ASP A 8 5.38 -7.84 -1.72
CA ASP A 8 5.05 -6.51 -1.22
C ASP A 8 4.54 -5.65 -2.37
N CYS A 9 3.38 -5.04 -2.16
CA CYS A 9 2.73 -4.25 -3.18
C CYS A 9 3.62 -3.06 -3.55
N SER A 10 4.12 -3.03 -4.79
CA SER A 10 5.06 -2.01 -5.26
C SER A 10 4.48 -0.60 -5.21
N MET A 11 3.15 -0.45 -5.21
CA MET A 11 2.47 0.84 -5.11
C MET A 11 2.54 1.46 -3.72
N CYS A 12 2.60 0.65 -2.66
CA CYS A 12 2.70 1.14 -1.28
C CYS A 12 3.92 0.60 -0.54
N ASN A 13 4.82 -0.11 -1.23
CA ASN A 13 6.00 -0.75 -0.67
C ASN A 13 5.72 -1.58 0.59
N GLY A 14 4.65 -2.39 0.55
CA GLY A 14 4.30 -3.26 1.68
C GLY A 14 3.46 -2.61 2.78
N THR A 15 3.28 -1.28 2.77
CA THR A 15 2.60 -0.56 3.88
C THR A 15 1.08 -0.70 3.87
N GLY A 16 0.48 -1.02 2.72
CA GLY A 16 -0.96 -1.12 2.54
C GLY A 16 -1.67 0.21 2.34
N LYS A 17 -0.98 1.35 2.46
CA LYS A 17 -1.58 2.69 2.40
C LYS A 17 -0.74 3.65 1.57
N VAL A 18 -1.38 4.69 1.06
CA VAL A 18 -0.76 5.76 0.29
C VAL A 18 -1.19 7.09 0.89
N THR A 19 -0.24 8.00 1.04
CA THR A 19 -0.53 9.37 1.46
C THR A 19 -0.92 10.17 0.23
N VAL A 20 -2.11 10.75 0.25
CA VAL A 20 -2.59 11.66 -0.78
C VAL A 20 -2.80 13.03 -0.16
N SER A 21 -2.29 14.06 -0.83
CA SER A 21 -2.50 15.44 -0.43
C SER A 21 -3.76 15.96 -1.11
N ARG A 22 -4.78 16.31 -0.32
CA ARG A 22 -6.02 16.90 -0.81
C ARG A 22 -6.35 18.13 0.01
N ASP A 23 -6.61 19.25 -0.67
CA ASP A 23 -7.03 20.51 -0.05
C ASP A 23 -6.07 21.03 1.04
N GLY A 24 -4.76 20.80 0.87
CA GLY A 24 -3.72 21.21 1.83
C GLY A 24 -3.54 20.27 3.02
N THR A 25 -4.37 19.23 3.13
CA THR A 25 -4.24 18.16 4.13
C THR A 25 -3.65 16.90 3.51
N GLN A 26 -2.78 16.22 4.26
CA GLN A 26 -2.33 14.87 3.92
C GLN A 26 -3.29 13.86 4.55
N GLU A 27 -3.93 13.04 3.73
CA GLU A 27 -4.79 11.95 4.18
C GLU A 27 -4.18 10.59 3.78
N GLU A 28 -4.18 9.63 4.70
CA GLU A 28 -3.81 8.26 4.40
C GLU A 28 -5.01 7.53 3.80
N ARG A 29 -4.85 6.97 2.61
CA ARG A 29 -5.86 6.17 1.93
C ARG A 29 -5.35 4.76 1.71
N PRO A 30 -6.22 3.74 1.72
CA PRO A 30 -5.81 2.37 1.42
C PRO A 30 -5.22 2.32 0.01
N CYS A 31 -4.08 1.64 -0.12
CA CYS A 31 -3.41 1.48 -1.40
C CYS A 31 -4.33 0.69 -2.34
N SER A 32 -4.64 1.28 -3.49
CA SER A 32 -5.51 0.66 -4.50
C SER A 32 -4.90 -0.62 -5.08
N GLY A 33 -3.57 -0.72 -5.15
CA GLY A 33 -2.86 -1.87 -5.71
C GLY A 33 -3.02 -3.16 -4.89
N CYS A 34 -3.07 -3.05 -3.57
CA CYS A 34 -3.25 -4.19 -2.66
C CYS A 34 -4.53 -4.11 -1.83
N ARG A 35 -5.42 -3.15 -2.12
CA ARG A 35 -6.67 -2.92 -1.39
C ARG A 35 -6.48 -2.80 0.14
N GLY A 36 -5.38 -2.20 0.59
CA GLY A 36 -5.11 -2.05 2.03
C GLY A 36 -4.24 -3.13 2.68
N THR A 37 -3.96 -4.26 2.03
CA THR A 37 -3.29 -5.40 2.67
C THR A 37 -1.77 -5.28 2.74
N GLY A 38 -1.18 -4.42 1.91
CA GLY A 38 0.27 -4.29 1.72
C GLY A 38 0.88 -5.35 0.80
N LYS A 39 0.12 -6.38 0.40
CA LYS A 39 0.64 -7.51 -0.38
C LYS A 39 -0.26 -7.85 -1.56
N VAL A 40 0.35 -8.30 -2.67
CA VAL A 40 -0.34 -8.81 -3.86
C VAL A 40 -0.08 -10.30 -4.04
#